data_AF-A0A5B8U791-F1
#
_entry.id   AF-A0A5B8U791-F1
#
_cell.length_a   1.000
_cell.length_b   1.000
_cell.length_c   1.000
_cell.angle_alpha   90.00
_cell.angle_beta   90.00
_cell.angle_gamma   90.00
#
_symmetry.space_group_name_H-M   'P 1'
#
loop_
_entity.id
_entity.type
_entity.pdbx_description
1 polymer ?
#
loop_
_entity_poly.entity_id
_entity_poly.type
_entity_poly.pdbx_seq_one_letter_code
_entity_poly.pdbx_strand_id
1 'polypeptide(L)' 'MKPESATVKKVLRFETPPLGSRGDRLAIVRWSDGTEGAALLWFSDEVLLSEGDFIGKTAEELRSLLFRRDRDCLQS' A
#
# COMPACT_ATOMS: atom_id res chain seq x y z
N MET A 1 -25.23 -5.75 7.54
CA MET A 1 -23.83 -6.03 7.91
C MET A 1 -22.97 -5.57 6.75
N LYS A 2 -22.17 -4.52 6.89
CA LYS A 2 -21.18 -4.20 5.85
C LYS A 2 -20.16 -5.35 5.86
N PRO A 3 -19.73 -5.90 4.71
CA PRO A 3 -18.64 -6.85 4.72
C PRO A 3 -17.43 -6.17 5.38
N GLU A 4 -16.78 -6.86 6.30
CA GLU A 4 -15.53 -6.38 6.89
C GLU A 4 -14.53 -6.18 5.75
N SER A 5 -13.94 -4.99 5.65
CA SER A 5 -12.93 -4.70 4.64
C SER A 5 -11.74 -5.63 4.84
N ALA A 6 -11.33 -6.33 3.77
CA ALA A 6 -10.23 -7.27 3.85
C ALA A 6 -8.92 -6.54 4.25
N THR A 7 -8.16 -7.16 5.14
CA THR A 7 -6.89 -6.63 5.64
C THR A 7 -5.72 -7.39 5.05
N VAL A 8 -4.55 -6.76 4.96
CA VAL A 8 -3.34 -7.43 4.47
C VAL A 8 -2.90 -8.48 5.49
N LYS A 9 -2.83 -9.75 5.07
CA LYS A 9 -2.26 -10.84 5.85
C LYS A 9 -0.77 -11.02 5.62
N LYS A 10 -0.31 -10.79 4.40
CA LYS A 10 1.09 -10.99 4.00
C LYS A 10 1.43 -10.11 2.81
N VAL A 11 2.62 -9.50 2.83
CA VAL A 11 3.23 -8.93 1.64
C VAL A 11 3.92 -10.05 0.86
N LEU A 12 3.55 -10.23 -0.40
CA LEU A 12 4.08 -11.29 -1.25
C LEU A 12 5.37 -10.84 -1.92
N ARG A 13 5.40 -9.60 -2.41
CA ARG A 13 6.56 -8.99 -3.08
C ARG A 13 6.33 -7.50 -3.34
N PHE A 14 7.42 -6.81 -3.58
CA PHE A 14 7.42 -5.47 -4.17
C PHE A 14 7.85 -5.57 -5.63
N GLU A 15 7.15 -4.86 -6.50
CA GLU A 15 7.41 -4.84 -7.93
C GLU A 15 7.64 -3.41 -8.41
N THR A 16 8.41 -3.26 -9.49
CA THR A 16 8.48 -2.01 -10.24
C THR A 16 7.36 -2.03 -11.28
N PRO A 17 6.43 -1.06 -11.25
CA PRO A 17 5.32 -0.99 -12.18
C PRO A 17 5.79 -0.50 -13.56
N PRO A 18 4.96 -0.63 -14.62
CA PRO A 18 5.30 -0.13 -15.95
C PRO A 18 5.61 1.36 -15.98
N LEU A 19 6.45 1.77 -16.94
CA LEU A 19 6.77 3.18 -17.17
C LEU A 19 5.49 4.00 -17.44
N GLY A 20 5.41 5.18 -16.82
CA GLY A 20 4.22 6.04 -16.85
C GLY A 20 3.18 5.76 -15.77
N SER A 21 3.44 4.80 -14.88
CA SER A 21 2.62 4.58 -13.68
C SER A 21 2.75 5.75 -12.69
N ARG A 22 1.71 5.99 -11.88
CA ARG A 22 1.70 7.00 -10.81
C ARG A 22 2.43 6.53 -9.54
N GLY A 23 3.60 5.96 -9.73
CA GLY A 23 4.46 5.39 -8.70
C GLY A 23 5.55 4.54 -9.34
N ASP A 24 6.65 4.35 -8.63
CA ASP A 24 7.80 3.53 -9.03
C ASP A 24 7.86 2.20 -8.25
N ARG A 25 6.98 2.01 -7.26
CA ARG A 25 6.93 0.83 -6.41
C ARG A 25 5.51 0.38 -6.10
N LEU A 26 5.26 -0.92 -6.29
CA LEU A 26 3.97 -1.56 -6.09
C LEU A 26 4.10 -2.70 -5.08
N ALA A 27 3.19 -2.77 -4.10
CA ALA A 27 3.09 -3.89 -3.16
C ALA A 27 2.02 -4.88 -3.62
N ILE A 28 2.42 -6.13 -3.83
CA ILE A 28 1.51 -7.25 -4.05
C ILE A 28 1.32 -7.98 -2.73
N VAL A 29 0.07 -8.18 -2.32
CA VAL A 29 -0.27 -8.75 -1.00
C VAL A 29 -1.27 -9.89 -1.12
N ARG A 30 -1.34 -10.68 -0.05
CA ARG A 30 -2.47 -11.57 0.23
C ARG A 30 -3.37 -10.92 1.28
N TRP A 31 -4.65 -10.82 0.96
CA TRP A 31 -5.70 -10.29 1.81
C TRP A 31 -6.28 -11.35 2.75
N SER A 32 -6.98 -10.91 3.79
CA SER A 32 -7.58 -11.79 4.81
C SER A 32 -8.71 -12.67 4.29
N ASP A 33 -9.32 -12.28 3.17
CA ASP A 33 -10.33 -13.06 2.46
C ASP A 33 -9.72 -14.13 1.53
N GLY A 34 -8.39 -14.25 1.51
CA GLY A 34 -7.65 -15.21 0.70
C GLY A 34 -7.31 -14.72 -0.70
N THR A 35 -7.79 -13.55 -1.11
CA THR A 35 -7.46 -12.97 -2.41
C THR A 35 -6.03 -12.42 -2.44
N GLU A 36 -5.45 -12.33 -3.63
CA GLU A 36 -4.14 -11.72 -3.85
C GLU A 36 -4.27 -10.56 -4.83
N GLY A 37 -3.50 -9.50 -4.62
CA GLY A 37 -3.52 -8.37 -5.54
C GLY A 37 -2.66 -7.19 -5.11
N ALA A 38 -2.66 -6.17 -5.96
CA ALA A 38 -2.02 -4.89 -5.68
C ALA A 38 -2.71 -4.19 -4.50
N ALA A 39 -1.93 -3.85 -3.47
CA ALA A 39 -2.41 -3.12 -2.31
C ALA A 39 -2.13 -1.62 -2.39
N LEU A 40 -0.95 -1.27 -2.88
CA LEU A 40 -0.48 0.11 -2.88
C LEU A 40 0.55 0.33 -3.97
N LEU A 41 0.42 1.46 -4.67
CA LEU A 41 1.38 2.01 -5.63
C LEU A 41 1.85 3.36 -5.07
N TRP A 42 3.16 3.58 -4.97
CA TRP A 42 3.72 4.83 -4.44
C TRP A 42 5.07 5.15 -5.09
N PHE A 43 5.57 6.38 -4.85
CA PHE A 43 6.93 6.78 -5.18
C PHE A 43 7.84 6.49 -3.99
N SER A 44 8.86 5.66 -4.20
CA SER A 44 9.77 5.17 -3.16
C SER A 44 10.72 6.25 -2.63
N ASP A 45 10.91 7.33 -3.40
CA ASP A 45 11.62 8.54 -3.00
C ASP A 45 10.78 9.43 -2.05
N GLU A 46 9.46 9.40 -2.18
CA GLU A 46 8.55 10.19 -1.32
C GLU A 46 8.22 9.46 -0.02
N VAL A 47 8.05 8.13 -0.08
CA VAL A 47 7.64 7.33 1.08
C VAL A 47 8.40 6.01 1.18
N LEU A 48 9.10 5.86 2.31
CA LEU A 48 9.71 4.60 2.74
C LEU A 48 8.67 3.73 3.47
N LEU A 49 8.21 2.67 2.80
CA LEU A 49 7.34 1.64 3.37
C LEU A 49 8.08 0.30 3.47
N SER A 50 7.85 -0.41 4.57
CA SER A 50 8.32 -1.78 4.79
C SER A 50 7.13 -2.74 4.89
N GLU A 51 7.37 -4.05 4.84
CA GLU A 51 6.29 -5.05 4.93
C GLU A 51 5.41 -4.88 6.17
N GLY A 52 6.01 -4.50 7.31
CA GLY A 52 5.29 -4.23 8.56
C GLY A 52 4.29 -3.08 8.48
N ASP A 53 4.49 -2.10 7.58
CA ASP A 53 3.53 -1.01 7.37
C ASP A 53 2.21 -1.52 6.76
N PHE A 54 2.23 -2.68 6.09
CA PHE A 54 1.06 -3.22 5.40
C PHE A 54 0.19 -4.11 6.27
N ILE A 55 0.81 -4.95 7.10
CA ILE A 55 0.13 -6.02 7.83
C ILE A 55 -1.03 -5.47 8.68
N GLY A 56 -2.19 -6.10 8.57
CA GLY A 56 -3.39 -5.76 9.31
C GLY A 56 -4.14 -4.54 8.79
N LYS A 57 -3.64 -3.83 7.77
CA LYS A 57 -4.33 -2.67 7.19
C LYS A 57 -5.27 -3.06 6.06
N THR A 58 -6.36 -2.32 5.96
CA THR A 58 -7.27 -2.32 4.82
C THR A 58 -6.70 -1.50 3.66
N ALA A 59 -7.23 -1.70 2.45
CA ALA A 59 -6.87 -0.86 1.30
C ALA A 59 -7.15 0.63 1.54
N GLU A 60 -8.18 0.97 2.33
CA GLU A 60 -8.49 2.35 2.70
C GLU A 60 -7.43 2.95 3.62
N GLU A 61 -7.00 2.23 4.65
CA GLU A 61 -5.95 2.69 5.57
C GLU A 61 -4.59 2.84 4.88
N LEU A 62 -4.26 1.97 3.91
CA LEU A 62 -3.06 2.10 3.09
C LEU A 62 -3.10 3.36 2.22
N ARG A 63 -4.26 3.69 1.63
CA ARG A 63 -4.43 4.96 0.91
C ARG A 63 -4.26 6.15 1.85
N SER A 64 -4.85 6.11 3.04
CA SER A 64 -4.72 7.17 4.04
C SER A 64 -3.28 7.36 4.53
N LEU A 65 -2.48 6.30 4.59
CA LEU A 65 -1.05 6.38 4.91
C LEU A 65 -0.28 7.23 3.90
N LEU A 66 -0.56 7.07 2.60
CA LEU A 66 0.05 7.90 1.56
C LEU A 66 -0.35 9.37 1.73
N PHE A 67 -1.64 9.66 1.87
CA PHE A 67 -2.13 11.04 2.02
C PHE A 67 -1.61 11.75 3.27
N ARG A 68 -1.35 11.02 4.36
CA ARG A 68 -0.80 11.61 5.57
C ARG A 68 0.68 11.96 5.38
N ARG A 69 1.48 11.04 4.84
CA ARG A 69 2.92 11.25 4.65
C ARG A 69 3.23 12.27 3.55
N ASP A 70 2.42 12.33 2.50
CA ASP A 70 2.50 13.39 1.48
C ASP A 70 2.38 14.79 2.10
N ARG A 71 1.46 14.96 3.05
CA ARG A 71 1.29 16.21 3.80
C ARG A 71 2.50 16.52 4.69
N ASP A 72 3.08 15.52 5.35
CA ASP A 72 4.28 15.70 6.18
C ASP A 72 5.50 16.13 5.31
N CYS A 73 5.62 15.64 4.06
CA CYS A 73 6.65 16.06 3.11
C CYS A 73 6.50 17.51 2.63
N LEU A 74 5.27 18.03 2.51
CA LEU A 74 5.02 19.42 2.11
C LEU A 74 5.27 20.46 3.22
N GLN A 75 5.55 20.03 4.46
CA GLN A 75 5.78 20.93 5.60
C GLN A 75 7.24 21.02 6.06
N SER A 76 8.19 20.38 5.36
CA SER A 76 9.63 20.43 5.67
C SER A 76 10.40 21.39 4.77
#